data_AF-A0A7I8VUF9-F1
#
_entry.id   AF-A0A7I8VUF9-F1
#
_cell.length_a   1.000
_cell.length_b   1.000
_cell.length_c   1.000
_cell.angle_alpha   90.00
_cell.angle_beta   90.00
_cell.angle_gamma   90.00
#
_symmetry.space_group_name_H-M   'P 1'
#
loop_
_entity.id
_entity.type
_entity.pdbx_description
1 polymer ?
#
loop_
_entity_poly.entity_id
_entity_poly.type
_entity_poly.pdbx_seq_one_letter_code
_entity_poly.pdbx_strand_id
1 'polypeptide(L)'
;MDTTNNSVCCKNLMDNIITPFKGFIAHFQILKILVIKNNNIKRLADFSFISQSLKYLNLAENSIRRIDKFTFTGADNLFYLNLAGNKIKFIHSHALPPLTNLDSLNLQNNNLGPTFTVTLPENLTTLYVQSNKLKHFKPEYIGENNLQIIYMENNCMNELIKGSIFSNIIDLNLQNNKIGLLDDDSFANFTSLEHLTLTDNKQLVITPKLFAPLTKLRILDLEGISIANIQVMMFSNLHLQRIKFSKFAYCQYVPHVPNCYPKTDGISSLKDLLALVVLRVFIWAVGLFTIMANSLVFVSRLRSRDKNKTSAFIINLCVSDLIMGIYLIMIAIYDTRFRGVYNKHSLDWKRSRECQLIGSLSVTSALVRFSLAFSLLKALKNLSCGFIPQYGLSLRKNKRESCCCFILN
;
A
#
# COMPACT_ATOMS: atom_id res chain seq x y z
N MET A 1 -53.54 -13.18 -3.52
CA MET A 1 -52.19 -13.67 -3.18
C MET A 1 -52.35 -14.51 -1.92
N ASP A 2 -52.01 -15.80 -1.99
CA ASP A 2 -52.31 -16.83 -0.98
C ASP A 2 -52.02 -16.42 0.46
N THR A 3 -53.04 -16.58 1.31
CA THR A 3 -53.08 -16.26 2.74
C THR A 3 -52.64 -17.44 3.64
N THR A 4 -51.90 -18.43 3.13
CA THR A 4 -51.68 -19.71 3.83
C THR A 4 -50.30 -19.93 4.44
N ASN A 5 -49.35 -18.98 4.38
CA ASN A 5 -47.95 -19.26 4.76
C ASN A 5 -47.44 -18.50 6.00
N ASN A 6 -48.18 -18.59 7.11
CA ASN A 6 -47.73 -18.13 8.43
C ASN A 6 -46.62 -19.01 9.05
N SER A 7 -46.22 -20.11 8.40
CA SER A 7 -45.23 -21.08 8.87
C SER A 7 -43.81 -20.89 8.27
N VAL A 8 -43.56 -19.83 7.50
CA VAL A 8 -42.28 -19.66 6.81
C VAL A 8 -41.23 -19.01 7.71
N CYS A 9 -40.27 -19.81 8.18
CA CYS A 9 -39.14 -19.35 8.99
C CYS A 9 -38.05 -18.62 8.16
N CYS A 10 -37.85 -19.05 6.91
CA CYS A 10 -36.83 -18.52 6.00
C CYS A 10 -37.43 -18.29 4.62
N LYS A 11 -37.17 -17.13 4.01
CA LYS A 11 -37.68 -16.81 2.67
C LYS A 11 -36.57 -16.21 1.81
N ASN A 12 -36.32 -16.84 0.65
CA ASN A 12 -35.40 -16.34 -0.35
C ASN A 12 -36.19 -15.91 -1.59
N LEU A 13 -35.98 -14.66 -2.00
CA LEU A 13 -36.66 -14.00 -3.11
C LEU A 13 -35.65 -13.38 -4.09
N MET A 14 -34.46 -13.96 -4.20
CA MET A 14 -33.44 -13.53 -5.19
C MET A 14 -33.98 -13.51 -6.62
N ASP A 15 -33.47 -12.56 -7.41
CA ASP A 15 -33.73 -12.43 -8.85
C ASP A 15 -35.21 -12.27 -9.24
N ASN A 16 -36.04 -11.74 -8.33
CA ASN A 16 -37.44 -11.45 -8.60
C ASN A 16 -37.67 -9.97 -8.96
N ILE A 17 -38.87 -9.65 -9.43
CA ILE A 17 -39.32 -8.27 -9.61
C ILE A 17 -40.15 -7.89 -8.39
N ILE A 18 -39.48 -7.51 -7.30
CA ILE A 18 -40.13 -7.16 -6.03
C ILE A 18 -39.89 -5.69 -5.71
N THR A 19 -40.95 -5.01 -5.27
CA THR A 19 -40.85 -3.66 -4.70
C THR A 19 -41.46 -3.70 -3.30
N PRO A 20 -40.66 -3.59 -2.22
CA PRO A 20 -41.19 -3.53 -0.87
C PRO A 20 -42.15 -2.36 -0.71
N PHE A 21 -43.33 -2.64 -0.16
CA PHE A 21 -44.36 -1.66 0.17
C PHE A 21 -44.58 -1.63 1.68
N LYS A 22 -45.40 -0.69 2.16
CA LYS A 22 -45.75 -0.58 3.58
C LYS A 22 -46.31 -1.91 4.12
N GLY A 23 -45.70 -2.46 5.16
CA GLY A 23 -46.12 -3.76 5.73
C GLY A 23 -45.78 -4.98 4.86
N PHE A 24 -44.80 -4.88 3.95
CA PHE A 24 -44.40 -5.95 3.03
C PHE A 24 -44.22 -7.32 3.71
N ILE A 25 -43.70 -7.33 4.96
CA ILE A 25 -43.49 -8.57 5.72
C ILE A 25 -44.33 -8.71 6.98
N ALA A 26 -45.26 -7.78 7.25
CA ALA A 26 -46.03 -7.77 8.49
C ALA A 26 -46.87 -9.04 8.71
N HIS A 27 -47.20 -9.76 7.63
CA HIS A 27 -47.97 -10.99 7.66
C HIS A 27 -47.14 -12.23 8.07
N PHE A 28 -45.80 -12.18 7.95
CA PHE A 28 -44.94 -13.34 8.25
C PHE A 28 -44.48 -13.32 9.72
N GLN A 29 -45.34 -13.81 10.61
CA GLN A 29 -45.13 -13.71 12.06
C GLN A 29 -43.87 -14.42 12.58
N ILE A 30 -43.41 -15.50 11.92
CA ILE A 30 -42.25 -16.30 12.39
C ILE A 30 -41.02 -16.20 11.49
N LEU A 31 -41.01 -15.32 10.49
CA LEU A 31 -39.93 -15.20 9.52
C LEU A 31 -38.67 -14.61 10.17
N LYS A 32 -37.63 -15.44 10.31
CA LYS A 32 -36.33 -15.07 10.90
C LYS A 32 -35.31 -14.62 9.87
N ILE A 33 -35.35 -15.19 8.67
CA ILE A 33 -34.35 -14.93 7.62
C ILE A 33 -35.07 -14.51 6.34
N LEU A 34 -34.74 -13.33 5.83
CA LEU A 34 -35.26 -12.83 4.58
C LEU A 34 -34.11 -12.40 3.66
N VAL A 35 -34.06 -13.00 2.48
CA VAL A 35 -33.07 -12.69 1.46
C VAL A 35 -33.78 -12.18 0.22
N ILE A 36 -33.52 -10.92 -0.15
CA ILE A 36 -34.04 -10.23 -1.33
C ILE A 36 -32.86 -9.57 -2.06
N LYS A 37 -31.81 -10.36 -2.29
CA LYS A 37 -30.60 -9.94 -3.01
C LYS A 37 -30.85 -9.93 -4.53
N ASN A 38 -30.10 -9.15 -5.31
CA ASN A 38 -30.16 -9.18 -6.79
C ASN A 38 -31.56 -8.89 -7.35
N ASN A 39 -32.26 -7.94 -6.75
CA ASN A 39 -33.55 -7.46 -7.25
C ASN A 39 -33.39 -6.00 -7.76
N ASN A 40 -34.47 -5.41 -8.27
CA ASN A 40 -34.46 -4.01 -8.75
C ASN A 40 -35.08 -3.03 -7.74
N ILE A 41 -34.90 -3.26 -6.44
CA ILE A 41 -35.48 -2.39 -5.42
C ILE A 41 -34.80 -1.03 -5.46
N LYS A 42 -35.58 0.05 -5.57
CA LYS A 42 -35.05 1.43 -5.68
C LYS A 42 -35.20 2.25 -4.41
N ARG A 43 -36.16 1.90 -3.55
CA ARG A 43 -36.52 2.65 -2.35
C ARG A 43 -37.03 1.68 -1.30
N LEU A 44 -36.63 1.87 -0.05
CA LEU A 44 -37.26 1.21 1.09
C LEU A 44 -38.23 2.21 1.72
N ALA A 45 -39.53 1.91 1.64
CA ALA A 45 -40.59 2.76 2.14
C ALA A 45 -40.73 2.63 3.67
N ASP A 46 -41.41 3.60 4.26
CA ASP A 46 -41.74 3.60 5.68
C ASP A 46 -42.49 2.32 6.07
N PHE A 47 -42.12 1.75 7.22
CA PHE A 47 -42.76 0.55 7.79
C PHE A 47 -42.76 -0.69 6.87
N SER A 48 -41.82 -0.79 5.91
CA SER A 48 -41.74 -1.95 5.01
C SER A 48 -41.33 -3.24 5.74
N PHE A 49 -40.55 -3.14 6.82
CA PHE A 49 -39.97 -4.28 7.53
C PHE A 49 -40.44 -4.39 8.99
N ILE A 50 -41.72 -4.17 9.25
CA ILE A 50 -42.30 -4.45 10.56
C ILE A 50 -42.32 -5.97 10.80
N SER A 51 -41.44 -6.47 11.66
CA SER A 51 -41.43 -7.89 12.08
C SER A 51 -40.66 -8.12 13.37
N GLN A 52 -41.34 -8.66 14.39
CA GLN A 52 -40.71 -9.01 15.66
C GLN A 52 -39.85 -10.28 15.60
N SER A 53 -39.94 -11.10 14.56
CA SER A 53 -39.18 -12.36 14.48
C SER A 53 -37.94 -12.29 13.59
N LEU A 54 -37.83 -11.25 12.76
CA LEU A 54 -36.77 -11.12 11.77
C LEU A 54 -35.41 -10.90 12.45
N LYS A 55 -34.44 -11.77 12.13
CA LYS A 55 -33.06 -11.73 12.64
C LYS A 55 -32.04 -11.39 11.57
N TYR A 56 -32.27 -11.82 10.33
CA TYR A 56 -31.33 -11.63 9.23
C TYR A 56 -32.07 -11.07 8.01
N LEU A 57 -31.62 -9.91 7.54
CA LEU A 57 -32.17 -9.27 6.36
C LEU A 57 -31.05 -8.95 5.35
N ASN A 58 -31.13 -9.56 4.18
CA ASN A 58 -30.20 -9.30 3.09
C ASN A 58 -30.90 -8.66 1.89
N LEU A 59 -30.57 -7.40 1.65
CA LEU A 59 -31.03 -6.52 0.58
C LEU A 59 -29.88 -6.11 -0.35
N ALA A 60 -28.78 -6.87 -0.34
CA ALA A 60 -27.59 -6.56 -1.13
C ALA A 60 -27.85 -6.58 -2.64
N GLU A 61 -26.98 -5.92 -3.40
CA GLU A 61 -26.97 -5.94 -4.87
C GLU A 61 -28.34 -5.59 -5.48
N ASN A 62 -28.98 -4.56 -4.92
CA ASN A 62 -30.19 -3.94 -5.45
C ASN A 62 -29.86 -2.56 -6.06
N SER A 63 -30.88 -1.74 -6.35
CA SER A 63 -30.71 -0.36 -6.82
C SER A 63 -31.20 0.68 -5.80
N ILE A 64 -31.14 0.36 -4.50
CA ILE A 64 -31.72 1.20 -3.44
C ILE A 64 -30.98 2.53 -3.39
N ARG A 65 -31.71 3.64 -3.52
CA ARG A 65 -31.16 5.01 -3.45
C ARG A 65 -31.43 5.71 -2.13
N ARG A 66 -32.55 5.35 -1.49
CA ARG A 66 -33.09 6.01 -0.31
C ARG A 66 -33.74 5.01 0.65
N ILE A 67 -33.49 5.21 1.94
CA ILE A 67 -34.18 4.55 3.05
C ILE A 67 -34.99 5.62 3.80
N ASP A 68 -36.30 5.44 3.87
CA ASP A 68 -37.20 6.39 4.50
C ASP A 68 -37.28 6.23 6.02
N LYS A 69 -37.92 7.20 6.67
CA LYS A 69 -38.21 7.15 8.11
C LYS A 69 -38.97 5.86 8.48
N PHE A 70 -38.66 5.29 9.64
CA PHE A 70 -39.40 4.16 10.22
C PHE A 70 -39.41 2.89 9.36
N THR A 71 -38.47 2.75 8.42
CA THR A 71 -38.41 1.59 7.51
C THR A 71 -38.32 0.27 8.28
N PHE A 72 -37.54 0.24 9.36
CA PHE A 72 -37.26 -0.95 10.18
C PHE A 72 -37.94 -0.92 11.56
N THR A 73 -38.98 -0.10 11.74
CA THR A 73 -39.75 -0.07 12.99
C THR A 73 -40.37 -1.42 13.31
N GLY A 74 -40.17 -1.91 14.53
CA GLY A 74 -40.67 -3.21 15.00
C GLY A 74 -39.77 -4.39 14.64
N ALA A 75 -38.61 -4.16 14.02
CA ALA A 75 -37.60 -5.18 13.72
C ALA A 75 -36.56 -5.34 14.85
N ASP A 76 -37.03 -5.37 16.11
CA ASP A 76 -36.16 -5.21 17.29
C ASP A 76 -35.21 -6.40 17.49
N ASN A 77 -35.55 -7.57 16.93
CA ASN A 77 -34.72 -8.78 16.96
C ASN A 77 -33.75 -8.89 15.77
N LEU A 78 -33.67 -7.87 14.92
CA LEU A 78 -32.78 -7.87 13.77
C LEU A 78 -31.33 -7.85 14.25
N PHE A 79 -30.58 -8.89 13.91
CA PHE A 79 -29.19 -9.08 14.29
C PHE A 79 -28.22 -8.65 13.19
N TYR A 80 -28.59 -8.89 11.93
CA TYR A 80 -27.76 -8.57 10.77
C TYR A 80 -28.58 -7.92 9.66
N LEU A 81 -28.10 -6.77 9.18
CA LEU A 81 -28.69 -6.03 8.06
C LEU A 81 -27.65 -5.81 6.96
N ASN A 82 -27.90 -6.38 5.78
CA ASN A 82 -27.02 -6.21 4.62
C ASN A 82 -27.68 -5.39 3.51
N LEU A 83 -27.09 -4.24 3.22
CA LEU A 83 -27.46 -3.27 2.20
C LEU A 83 -26.30 -3.02 1.21
N ALA A 84 -25.32 -3.92 1.17
CA ALA A 84 -24.13 -3.81 0.33
C ALA A 84 -24.45 -3.73 -1.17
N GLY A 85 -23.62 -3.03 -1.95
CA GLY A 85 -23.73 -3.04 -3.41
C GLY A 85 -25.01 -2.38 -3.93
N ASN A 86 -25.51 -1.36 -3.22
CA ASN A 86 -26.67 -0.58 -3.61
C ASN A 86 -26.24 0.81 -4.14
N LYS A 87 -27.19 1.74 -4.28
CA LYS A 87 -26.94 3.12 -4.73
C LYS A 87 -27.32 4.14 -3.65
N ILE A 88 -27.25 3.74 -2.37
CA ILE A 88 -27.78 4.50 -1.25
C ILE A 88 -27.02 5.82 -1.15
N LYS A 89 -27.77 6.93 -1.17
CA LYS A 89 -27.25 8.28 -0.95
C LYS A 89 -27.83 8.92 0.30
N PHE A 90 -29.04 8.50 0.70
CA PHE A 90 -29.77 9.08 1.81
C PHE A 90 -30.40 7.98 2.65
N ILE A 91 -30.15 8.03 3.95
CA ILE A 91 -30.84 7.26 4.97
C ILE A 91 -31.44 8.30 5.91
N HIS A 92 -32.74 8.25 6.14
CA HIS A 92 -33.39 9.17 7.07
C HIS A 92 -32.83 8.95 8.49
N SER A 93 -32.69 10.01 9.30
CA SER A 93 -32.15 9.91 10.67
C SER A 93 -32.94 8.95 11.58
N HIS A 94 -34.23 8.80 11.31
CA HIS A 94 -35.14 7.88 12.01
C HIS A 94 -35.47 6.61 11.19
N ALA A 95 -34.66 6.28 10.17
CA ALA A 95 -34.86 5.06 9.39
C ALA A 95 -34.50 3.80 10.19
N LEU A 96 -33.43 3.90 10.99
CA LEU A 96 -32.97 2.90 11.93
C LEU A 96 -33.53 3.30 13.31
N PRO A 97 -34.61 2.68 13.80
CA PRO A 97 -35.04 2.85 15.20
C PRO A 97 -33.98 2.23 16.14
N PRO A 98 -34.19 2.24 17.47
CA PRO A 98 -33.33 1.51 18.40
C PRO A 98 -33.39 -0.01 18.11
N LEU A 99 -32.58 -0.47 17.16
CA LEU A 99 -32.42 -1.87 16.80
C LEU A 99 -31.50 -2.51 17.83
N THR A 100 -32.03 -2.78 19.03
CA THR A 100 -31.26 -3.16 20.22
C THR A 100 -30.46 -4.45 20.06
N ASN A 101 -30.80 -5.31 19.11
CA ASN A 101 -30.06 -6.55 18.85
C ASN A 101 -29.17 -6.48 17.59
N LEU A 102 -29.13 -5.35 16.88
CA LEU A 102 -28.37 -5.25 15.65
C LEU A 102 -26.89 -5.20 15.95
N ASP A 103 -26.21 -6.30 15.67
CA ASP A 103 -24.77 -6.46 15.84
C ASP A 103 -23.99 -5.94 14.62
N SER A 104 -24.50 -6.19 13.43
CA SER A 104 -23.76 -6.00 12.19
C SER A 104 -24.57 -5.28 11.11
N LEU A 105 -24.04 -4.16 10.61
CA LEU A 105 -24.65 -3.35 9.55
C LEU A 105 -23.69 -3.22 8.36
N ASN A 106 -24.14 -3.71 7.20
CA ASN A 106 -23.36 -3.67 5.97
C ASN A 106 -23.89 -2.65 4.96
N LEU A 107 -23.14 -1.56 4.78
CA LEU A 107 -23.42 -0.45 3.86
C LEU A 107 -22.31 -0.28 2.80
N GLN A 108 -21.42 -1.27 2.64
CA GLN A 108 -20.31 -1.18 1.68
C GLN A 108 -20.79 -1.01 0.24
N ASN A 109 -19.92 -0.48 -0.63
CA ASN A 109 -20.18 -0.33 -2.06
C ASN A 109 -21.51 0.41 -2.33
N ASN A 110 -21.67 1.59 -1.72
CA ASN A 110 -22.82 2.48 -1.89
C ASN A 110 -22.36 3.86 -2.37
N ASN A 111 -23.26 4.85 -2.31
CA ASN A 111 -22.96 6.24 -2.66
C ASN A 111 -23.08 7.16 -1.43
N LEU A 112 -22.74 6.67 -0.24
CA LEU A 112 -22.79 7.48 0.98
C LEU A 112 -21.79 8.63 0.85
N GLY A 113 -22.30 9.86 0.90
CA GLY A 113 -21.51 11.07 0.66
C GLY A 113 -21.08 11.79 1.94
N PRO A 114 -20.54 13.01 1.82
CA PRO A 114 -20.08 13.82 2.95
C PRO A 114 -21.19 14.19 3.95
N THR A 115 -22.45 14.20 3.50
CA THR A 115 -23.63 14.55 4.30
C THR A 115 -24.28 13.33 4.95
N PHE A 116 -23.52 12.24 5.14
CA PHE A 116 -24.04 11.04 5.78
C PHE A 116 -24.24 11.31 7.28
N THR A 117 -25.50 11.42 7.68
CA THR A 117 -25.92 11.71 9.06
C THR A 117 -26.98 10.69 9.50
N VAL A 118 -26.54 9.56 10.05
CA VAL A 118 -27.44 8.48 10.48
C VAL A 118 -27.04 8.04 11.86
N THR A 119 -27.89 8.30 12.85
CA THR A 119 -27.75 7.72 14.19
C THR A 119 -27.74 6.20 14.09
N LEU A 120 -26.61 5.60 14.45
CA LEU A 120 -26.43 4.16 14.40
C LEU A 120 -27.06 3.52 15.66
N PRO A 121 -27.52 2.25 15.58
CA PRO A 121 -28.01 1.54 16.75
C PRO A 121 -26.95 1.41 17.86
N GLU A 122 -27.37 1.44 19.13
CA GLU A 122 -26.49 1.47 20.31
C GLU A 122 -25.63 0.19 20.46
N ASN A 123 -26.18 -0.97 20.10
CA ASN A 123 -25.50 -2.26 20.25
C ASN A 123 -24.75 -2.73 19.00
N LEU A 124 -24.59 -1.84 18.02
CA LEU A 124 -23.85 -2.15 16.80
C LEU A 124 -22.37 -2.38 17.15
N THR A 125 -21.85 -3.57 16.81
CA THR A 125 -20.45 -3.94 17.05
C THR A 125 -19.61 -3.79 15.77
N THR A 126 -20.21 -4.07 14.61
CA THR A 126 -19.50 -4.14 13.33
C THR A 126 -20.18 -3.29 12.26
N LEU A 127 -19.42 -2.35 11.70
CA LEU A 127 -19.88 -1.47 10.63
C LEU A 127 -19.02 -1.61 9.37
N TYR A 128 -19.67 -1.93 8.26
CA TYR A 128 -19.05 -1.96 6.93
C TYR A 128 -19.51 -0.75 6.12
N VAL A 129 -18.63 0.22 5.88
CA VAL A 129 -18.91 1.41 5.07
C VAL A 129 -17.84 1.66 4.00
N GLN A 130 -17.04 0.64 3.71
CA GLN A 130 -16.01 0.70 2.69
C GLN A 130 -16.57 0.95 1.29
N SER A 131 -15.73 1.51 0.41
CA SER A 131 -16.08 1.81 -0.98
C SER A 131 -17.31 2.71 -1.08
N ASN A 132 -17.28 3.81 -0.35
CA ASN A 132 -18.27 4.89 -0.39
C ASN A 132 -17.58 6.22 -0.75
N LYS A 133 -18.22 7.35 -0.44
CA LYS A 133 -17.70 8.71 -0.71
C LYS A 133 -17.68 9.54 0.57
N LEU A 134 -17.44 8.89 1.72
CA LEU A 134 -17.37 9.53 3.02
C LEU A 134 -16.15 10.46 3.09
N LYS A 135 -16.34 11.65 3.65
CA LYS A 135 -15.25 12.61 3.94
C LYS A 135 -15.05 12.84 5.43
N HIS A 136 -16.14 12.74 6.18
CA HIS A 136 -16.18 12.90 7.63
C HIS A 136 -16.99 11.75 8.21
N PHE A 137 -16.68 11.40 9.43
CA PHE A 137 -17.41 10.40 10.19
C PHE A 137 -17.43 10.92 11.62
N LYS A 138 -18.42 11.72 12.03
CA LYS A 138 -18.39 12.44 13.32
C LYS A 138 -19.11 11.62 14.42
N PRO A 139 -18.71 11.74 15.71
CA PRO A 139 -19.40 11.12 16.84
C PRO A 139 -20.90 11.41 16.89
N GLU A 140 -21.27 12.64 16.51
CA GLU A 140 -22.66 13.14 16.44
C GLU A 140 -23.55 12.25 15.57
N TYR A 141 -22.97 11.58 14.57
CA TYR A 141 -23.71 10.69 13.68
C TYR A 141 -23.80 9.28 14.25
N ILE A 142 -22.95 8.92 15.19
CA ILE A 142 -22.81 7.53 15.60
C ILE A 142 -23.67 7.31 16.85
N GLY A 143 -23.72 8.26 17.80
CA GLY A 143 -24.42 8.11 19.08
C GLY A 143 -23.71 7.09 19.99
N GLU A 144 -23.84 7.09 21.32
CA GLU A 144 -23.03 6.20 22.18
C GLU A 144 -23.26 4.71 21.85
N ASN A 145 -22.36 4.08 21.09
CA ASN A 145 -22.45 2.67 20.72
C ASN A 145 -21.20 1.86 21.04
N ASN A 146 -21.42 0.55 21.08
CA ASN A 146 -20.43 -0.47 21.39
C ASN A 146 -19.65 -0.92 20.14
N LEU A 147 -19.36 0.01 19.22
CA LEU A 147 -18.63 -0.29 17.99
C LEU A 147 -17.22 -0.79 18.30
N GLN A 148 -16.89 -1.96 17.77
CA GLN A 148 -15.60 -2.63 17.93
C GLN A 148 -14.84 -2.70 16.61
N ILE A 149 -15.54 -2.86 15.49
CA ILE A 149 -14.92 -3.08 14.17
C ILE A 149 -15.52 -2.11 13.16
N ILE A 150 -14.66 -1.34 12.48
CA ILE A 150 -15.09 -0.43 11.42
C ILE A 150 -14.21 -0.60 10.18
N TYR A 151 -14.87 -0.98 9.08
CA TYR A 151 -14.28 -1.02 7.75
C TYR A 151 -14.65 0.25 6.97
N MET A 152 -13.68 1.14 6.76
CA MET A 152 -13.86 2.43 6.07
C MET A 152 -12.92 2.59 4.88
N GLU A 153 -12.38 1.50 4.35
CA GLU A 153 -11.47 1.55 3.22
C GLU A 153 -12.10 2.14 1.96
N ASN A 154 -11.26 2.69 1.07
CA ASN A 154 -11.70 3.21 -0.23
C ASN A 154 -12.79 4.30 -0.07
N ASN A 155 -12.54 5.29 0.79
CA ASN A 155 -13.38 6.47 0.97
C ASN A 155 -12.59 7.75 0.64
N CYS A 156 -13.12 8.92 1.00
CA CYS A 156 -12.48 10.22 0.80
C CYS A 156 -12.13 10.91 2.12
N MET A 157 -11.88 10.15 3.19
CA MET A 157 -11.62 10.70 4.53
C MET A 157 -10.31 11.49 4.54
N ASN A 158 -10.33 12.70 5.09
CA ASN A 158 -9.15 13.56 5.21
C ASN A 158 -8.74 13.86 6.66
N GLU A 159 -9.65 13.64 7.61
CA GLU A 159 -9.47 13.87 9.03
C GLU A 159 -9.82 12.59 9.80
N LEU A 160 -9.14 12.38 10.92
CA LEU A 160 -9.51 11.34 11.87
C LEU A 160 -10.66 11.77 12.75
N ILE A 161 -11.31 10.77 13.30
CA ILE A 161 -12.47 10.96 14.14
C ILE A 161 -12.03 11.23 15.57
N LYS A 162 -12.48 12.34 16.15
CA LYS A 162 -12.27 12.69 17.56
C LYS A 162 -13.57 12.44 18.34
N GLY A 163 -13.50 11.80 19.50
CA GLY A 163 -14.63 11.56 20.39
C GLY A 163 -14.42 10.32 21.28
N SER A 164 -14.91 10.37 22.52
CA SER A 164 -14.81 9.28 23.50
C SER A 164 -15.49 7.97 23.07
N ILE A 165 -16.45 8.08 22.16
CA ILE A 165 -17.21 7.00 21.53
C ILE A 165 -16.33 5.92 20.85
N PHE A 166 -15.09 6.24 20.49
CA PHE A 166 -14.17 5.31 19.82
C PHE A 166 -13.29 4.49 20.77
N SER A 167 -13.50 4.65 22.08
CA SER A 167 -12.75 3.92 23.11
C SER A 167 -12.93 2.41 23.06
N ASN A 168 -14.02 1.93 22.45
CA ASN A 168 -14.32 0.51 22.29
C ASN A 168 -13.81 -0.09 20.97
N ILE A 169 -13.30 0.72 20.03
CA ILE A 169 -12.83 0.20 18.73
C ILE A 169 -11.58 -0.64 18.94
N ILE A 170 -11.62 -1.86 18.40
CA ILE A 170 -10.56 -2.86 18.41
C ILE A 170 -9.88 -2.91 17.03
N ASP A 171 -10.65 -2.85 15.93
CA ASP A 171 -10.15 -2.93 14.57
C ASP A 171 -10.65 -1.76 13.72
N LEU A 172 -9.70 -0.98 13.20
CA LEU A 172 -9.97 0.19 12.38
C LEU A 172 -9.22 0.10 11.04
N ASN A 173 -9.99 -0.04 9.96
CA ASN A 173 -9.45 -0.03 8.61
C ASN A 173 -9.75 1.30 7.89
N LEU A 174 -8.69 2.06 7.64
CA LEU A 174 -8.70 3.36 6.97
C LEU A 174 -7.89 3.36 5.66
N GLN A 175 -7.57 2.18 5.12
CA GLN A 175 -6.76 2.08 3.89
C GLN A 175 -7.39 2.84 2.71
N ASN A 176 -6.54 3.36 1.83
CA ASN A 176 -6.91 4.06 0.61
C ASN A 176 -7.94 5.20 0.87
N ASN A 177 -7.58 6.09 1.80
CA ASN A 177 -8.27 7.35 2.06
C ASN A 177 -7.34 8.53 1.71
N LYS A 178 -7.69 9.73 2.16
CA LYS A 178 -6.95 10.98 1.92
C LYS A 178 -6.49 11.61 3.23
N ILE A 179 -6.19 10.79 4.24
CA ILE A 179 -5.80 11.27 5.56
C ILE A 179 -4.44 11.95 5.44
N GLY A 180 -4.36 13.19 5.93
CA GLY A 180 -3.19 14.04 5.76
C GLY A 180 -2.60 14.50 7.09
N LEU A 181 -3.12 15.61 7.61
CA LEU A 181 -2.61 16.23 8.82
C LEU A 181 -3.34 15.65 10.05
N LEU A 182 -2.60 14.89 10.85
CA LEU A 182 -3.04 14.42 12.16
C LEU A 182 -2.18 15.07 13.24
N ASP A 183 -2.82 15.45 14.35
CA ASP A 183 -2.13 15.89 15.56
C ASP A 183 -1.80 14.70 16.47
N ASP A 184 -0.93 14.93 17.46
CA ASP A 184 -0.46 13.88 18.38
C ASP A 184 -1.60 13.27 19.23
N ASP A 185 -2.72 13.96 19.36
CA ASP A 185 -3.90 13.53 20.11
C ASP A 185 -4.99 12.90 19.23
N SER A 186 -4.77 12.80 17.91
CA SER A 186 -5.79 12.31 16.97
C SER A 186 -6.23 10.87 17.26
N PHE A 187 -5.35 10.07 17.88
CA PHE A 187 -5.64 8.70 18.29
C PHE A 187 -5.93 8.54 19.80
N ALA A 188 -6.00 9.63 20.57
CA ALA A 188 -6.10 9.58 22.04
C ALA A 188 -7.33 8.81 22.55
N ASN A 189 -8.44 8.84 21.79
CA ASN A 189 -9.67 8.17 22.18
C ASN A 189 -9.71 6.68 21.82
N PHE A 190 -8.78 6.16 21.03
CA PHE A 190 -8.78 4.76 20.55
C PHE A 190 -8.05 3.83 21.52
N THR A 191 -8.45 3.84 22.80
CA THR A 191 -7.74 3.17 23.91
C THR A 191 -7.83 1.64 23.88
N SER A 192 -8.79 1.08 23.14
CA SER A 192 -8.94 -0.37 22.94
C SER A 192 -8.38 -0.89 21.61
N LEU A 193 -7.79 -0.03 20.79
CA LEU A 193 -7.42 -0.38 19.43
C LEU A 193 -6.26 -1.38 19.39
N GLU A 194 -6.50 -2.53 18.78
CA GLU A 194 -5.52 -3.58 18.58
C GLU A 194 -4.99 -3.62 17.14
N HIS A 195 -5.85 -3.33 16.16
CA HIS A 195 -5.51 -3.35 14.74
C HIS A 195 -5.79 -2.00 14.06
N LEU A 196 -4.77 -1.44 13.43
CA LEU A 196 -4.87 -0.19 12.68
C LEU A 196 -4.26 -0.36 11.29
N THR A 197 -5.08 -0.12 10.27
CA THR A 197 -4.64 -0.12 8.86
C THR A 197 -4.77 1.28 8.28
N LEU A 198 -3.64 1.90 7.92
CA LEU A 198 -3.57 3.23 7.30
C LEU A 198 -3.01 3.19 5.87
N THR A 199 -2.92 2.00 5.28
CA THR A 199 -2.31 1.74 3.97
C THR A 199 -2.77 2.74 2.91
N ASP A 200 -1.84 3.20 2.07
CA ASP A 200 -2.11 4.12 0.94
C ASP A 200 -2.71 5.51 1.29
N ASN A 201 -2.62 5.96 2.55
CA ASN A 201 -2.85 7.37 2.89
C ASN A 201 -1.60 8.21 2.61
N LYS A 202 -1.29 8.45 1.33
CA LYS A 202 -0.03 9.08 0.89
C LYS A 202 0.22 10.49 1.41
N GLN A 203 -0.82 11.18 1.86
CA GLN A 203 -0.74 12.53 2.42
C GLN A 203 -0.40 12.52 3.93
N LEU A 204 -0.45 11.34 4.57
CA LEU A 204 -0.28 11.21 6.01
C LEU A 204 1.14 11.56 6.43
N VAL A 205 1.24 12.52 7.35
CA VAL A 205 2.50 12.87 8.03
C VAL A 205 2.51 12.23 9.41
N ILE A 206 3.50 11.37 9.66
CA ILE A 206 3.64 10.68 10.95
C ILE A 206 4.60 11.48 11.85
N THR A 207 4.07 12.04 12.92
CA THR A 207 4.84 12.68 13.99
C THR A 207 5.37 11.64 14.98
N PRO A 208 6.39 11.95 15.81
CA PRO A 208 6.94 10.98 16.75
C PRO A 208 5.98 10.50 17.84
N LYS A 209 4.90 11.22 18.12
CA LYS A 209 3.94 10.89 19.19
C LYS A 209 2.58 10.45 18.66
N LEU A 210 2.35 10.45 17.35
CA LEU A 210 1.05 10.15 16.73
C LEU A 210 0.42 8.85 17.26
N PHE A 211 1.23 7.80 17.42
CA PHE A 211 0.74 6.49 17.88
C PHE A 211 0.93 6.25 19.39
N ALA A 212 1.53 7.19 20.13
CA ALA A 212 1.83 7.01 21.55
C ALA A 212 0.61 6.63 22.42
N PRO A 213 -0.62 7.10 22.16
CA PRO A 213 -1.80 6.69 22.92
C PRO A 213 -2.21 5.22 22.74
N LEU A 214 -1.80 4.58 21.64
CA LEU A 214 -2.30 3.27 21.21
C LEU A 214 -1.58 2.10 21.92
N THR A 215 -1.65 2.06 23.25
CA THR A 215 -0.90 1.12 24.10
C THR A 215 -1.27 -0.36 23.92
N LYS A 216 -2.48 -0.65 23.43
CA LYS A 216 -2.94 -2.02 23.12
C LYS A 216 -2.69 -2.46 21.68
N LEU A 217 -2.09 -1.59 20.85
CA LEU A 217 -1.92 -1.87 19.42
C LEU A 217 -0.99 -3.06 19.21
N ARG A 218 -1.45 -4.02 18.41
CA ARG A 218 -0.73 -5.24 18.04
C ARG A 218 -0.35 -5.27 16.58
N ILE A 219 -1.21 -4.72 15.72
CA ILE A 219 -1.02 -4.73 14.27
C ILE A 219 -1.12 -3.30 13.73
N LEU A 220 -0.07 -2.87 13.04
CA LEU A 220 -0.01 -1.56 12.39
C LEU A 220 0.40 -1.70 10.93
N ASP A 221 -0.45 -1.27 10.00
CA ASP A 221 -0.14 -1.29 8.57
C ASP A 221 0.04 0.15 8.04
N LEU A 222 1.26 0.47 7.64
CA LEU A 222 1.70 1.76 7.08
C LEU A 222 2.23 1.60 5.64
N GLU A 223 1.84 0.52 4.95
CA GLU A 223 2.20 0.33 3.55
C GLU A 223 1.70 1.51 2.68
N GLY A 224 2.45 1.89 1.65
CA GLY A 224 2.10 3.06 0.82
C GLY A 224 2.29 4.44 1.49
N ILE A 225 2.73 4.52 2.75
CA ILE A 225 3.06 5.78 3.44
C ILE A 225 4.57 6.00 3.48
N SER A 226 5.03 7.22 3.16
CA SER A 226 6.44 7.59 3.21
C SER A 226 6.76 8.36 4.50
N ILE A 227 7.67 7.82 5.31
CA ILE A 227 8.10 8.44 6.57
C ILE A 227 9.48 9.05 6.36
N ALA A 228 9.57 10.38 6.29
CA ALA A 228 10.83 11.07 5.99
C ALA A 228 11.83 10.98 7.15
N ASN A 229 11.40 11.31 8.36
CA ASN A 229 12.23 11.37 9.55
C ASN A 229 11.91 10.24 10.54
N ILE A 230 11.90 9.00 10.06
CA ILE A 230 11.60 7.84 10.90
C ILE A 230 12.64 7.68 12.03
N GLN A 231 12.16 7.45 13.25
CA GLN A 231 13.00 7.28 14.45
C GLN A 231 12.50 6.09 15.29
N VAL A 232 13.38 5.50 16.09
CA VAL A 232 13.04 4.36 16.96
C VAL A 232 11.99 4.75 18.00
N MET A 233 12.09 5.96 18.56
CA MET A 233 11.16 6.49 19.57
C MET A 233 9.72 6.63 19.08
N MET A 234 9.48 6.66 17.76
CA MET A 234 8.12 6.75 17.21
C MET A 234 7.27 5.49 17.51
N PHE A 235 7.93 4.37 17.77
CA PHE A 235 7.30 3.07 17.96
C PHE A 235 7.73 2.38 19.27
N SER A 236 8.60 2.99 20.07
CA SER A 236 9.22 2.34 21.25
C SER A 236 8.22 1.95 22.33
N ASN A 237 7.11 2.68 22.43
CA ASN A 237 6.07 2.45 23.44
C ASN A 237 5.00 1.46 22.97
N LEU A 238 5.12 0.94 21.75
CA LEU A 238 4.13 0.03 21.15
C LEU A 238 4.60 -1.43 21.26
N HIS A 239 3.72 -2.30 21.76
CA HIS A 239 3.99 -3.74 21.85
C HIS A 239 3.47 -4.49 20.61
N LEU A 240 3.92 -4.07 19.43
CA LEU A 240 3.43 -4.60 18.16
C LEU A 240 3.88 -6.06 17.94
N GLN A 241 2.94 -6.88 17.47
CA GLN A 241 3.20 -8.22 16.95
C GLN A 241 3.56 -8.18 15.46
N ARG A 242 2.98 -7.24 14.71
CA ARG A 242 3.19 -7.08 13.28
C ARG A 242 3.16 -5.61 12.86
N ILE A 243 4.11 -5.23 12.02
CA ILE A 243 4.12 -3.92 11.35
C ILE A 243 4.43 -4.07 9.87
N LYS A 244 3.73 -3.31 9.02
CA LYS A 244 4.06 -3.20 7.59
C LYS A 244 4.43 -1.78 7.23
N PHE A 245 5.45 -1.65 6.39
CA PHE A 245 5.96 -0.38 5.91
C PHE A 245 6.03 -0.37 4.38
N SER A 246 6.13 0.84 3.79
CA SER A 246 6.38 1.01 2.35
C SER A 246 7.80 0.64 1.92
N LYS A 247 8.78 0.71 2.83
CA LYS A 247 10.19 0.44 2.54
C LYS A 247 10.77 -0.58 3.49
N PHE A 248 11.48 -1.56 2.94
CA PHE A 248 12.25 -2.55 3.71
C PHE A 248 13.16 -1.90 4.78
N ALA A 249 13.81 -0.78 4.43
CA ALA A 249 14.70 -0.07 5.33
C ALA A 249 14.02 0.48 6.60
N TYR A 250 12.69 0.62 6.65
CA TYR A 250 12.00 1.12 7.84
C TYR A 250 11.97 0.09 8.98
N CYS A 251 12.07 -1.20 8.66
CA CYS A 251 12.11 -2.26 9.68
C CYS A 251 13.31 -2.15 10.64
N GLN A 252 14.38 -1.47 10.25
CA GLN A 252 15.54 -1.25 11.13
C GLN A 252 15.22 -0.34 12.32
N TYR A 253 14.13 0.43 12.28
CA TYR A 253 13.70 1.33 13.36
C TYR A 253 12.78 0.66 14.38
N VAL A 254 12.38 -0.59 14.14
CA VAL A 254 11.47 -1.36 14.99
C VAL A 254 12.04 -2.76 15.31
N PRO A 255 13.27 -2.86 15.84
CA PRO A 255 13.93 -4.15 16.04
C PRO A 255 13.23 -5.07 17.05
N HIS A 256 12.37 -4.51 17.91
CA HIS A 256 11.59 -5.24 18.90
C HIS A 256 10.34 -5.91 18.30
N VAL A 257 9.92 -5.54 17.08
CA VAL A 257 8.71 -6.09 16.46
C VAL A 257 9.08 -7.36 15.69
N PRO A 258 8.49 -8.53 16.05
CA PRO A 258 8.92 -9.81 15.48
C PRO A 258 8.56 -9.95 13.99
N ASN A 259 7.42 -9.41 13.56
CA ASN A 259 6.96 -9.50 12.17
C ASN A 259 6.94 -8.13 11.49
N CYS A 260 8.08 -7.70 10.97
CA CYS A 260 8.17 -6.50 10.14
C CYS A 260 8.18 -6.83 8.64
N TYR A 261 7.40 -6.09 7.85
CA TYR A 261 7.30 -6.22 6.40
C TYR A 261 7.61 -4.89 5.68
N PRO A 262 8.16 -4.93 4.45
CA PRO A 262 8.54 -6.13 3.70
C PRO A 262 9.79 -6.82 4.28
N LYS A 263 9.95 -8.13 4.03
CA LYS A 263 11.10 -8.91 4.55
C LYS A 263 12.39 -8.73 3.74
N THR A 264 12.29 -8.19 2.54
CA THR A 264 13.38 -8.00 1.59
C THR A 264 13.07 -6.85 0.63
N ASP A 265 14.11 -6.21 0.10
CA ASP A 265 14.04 -5.26 -1.04
C ASP A 265 14.43 -5.91 -2.38
N GLY A 266 14.52 -7.25 -2.43
CA GLY A 266 14.96 -8.02 -3.58
C GLY A 266 16.47 -8.32 -3.58
N ILE A 267 17.26 -7.59 -2.80
CA ILE A 267 18.72 -7.78 -2.67
C ILE A 267 19.08 -8.18 -1.24
N SER A 268 18.67 -7.37 -0.27
CA SER A 268 18.89 -7.54 1.16
C SER A 268 17.67 -8.15 1.86
N SER A 269 17.88 -8.77 3.02
CA SER A 269 16.82 -9.20 3.93
C SER A 269 17.10 -8.71 5.35
N LEU A 270 16.15 -8.88 6.28
CA LEU A 270 16.39 -8.53 7.69
C LEU A 270 17.60 -9.28 8.29
N LYS A 271 17.88 -10.49 7.80
CA LYS A 271 18.94 -11.33 8.36
C LYS A 271 20.26 -11.14 7.63
N ASP A 272 20.23 -10.85 6.33
CA ASP A 272 21.40 -10.92 5.47
C ASP A 272 21.51 -9.71 4.54
N LEU A 273 22.74 -9.23 4.32
CA LEU A 273 23.04 -8.15 3.36
C LEU A 273 22.69 -8.58 1.92
N LEU A 274 23.00 -9.82 1.54
CA LEU A 274 22.53 -10.44 0.31
C LEU A 274 21.62 -11.61 0.67
N ALA A 275 20.31 -11.47 0.43
CA ALA A 275 19.30 -12.46 0.80
C ALA A 275 19.40 -13.74 -0.04
N LEU A 276 19.71 -13.60 -1.33
CA LEU A 276 19.70 -14.70 -2.29
C LEU A 276 21.06 -15.40 -2.33
N VAL A 277 21.07 -16.72 -2.12
CA VAL A 277 22.28 -17.56 -2.22
C VAL A 277 22.94 -17.41 -3.59
N VAL A 278 22.12 -17.30 -4.65
CA VAL A 278 22.58 -17.07 -6.02
C VAL A 278 23.46 -15.82 -6.10
N LEU A 279 23.01 -14.70 -5.53
CA LEU A 279 23.76 -13.44 -5.53
C LEU A 279 25.09 -13.55 -4.78
N ARG A 280 25.14 -14.35 -3.71
CA ARG A 280 26.36 -14.61 -2.93
C ARG A 280 27.40 -15.41 -3.72
N VAL A 281 26.98 -16.41 -4.48
CA VAL A 281 27.89 -17.18 -5.33
C VAL A 281 28.39 -16.30 -6.47
N PHE A 282 27.48 -15.57 -7.13
CA PHE A 282 27.84 -14.68 -8.23
C PHE A 282 28.82 -13.59 -7.81
N ILE A 283 28.63 -12.94 -6.66
CA ILE A 283 29.50 -11.82 -6.26
C ILE A 283 30.95 -12.25 -6.02
N TRP A 284 31.16 -13.43 -5.42
CA TRP A 284 32.50 -14.02 -5.26
C TRP A 284 33.09 -14.45 -6.61
N ALA A 285 32.33 -15.18 -7.42
CA ALA A 285 32.79 -15.68 -8.71
C ALA A 285 33.17 -14.54 -9.67
N VAL A 286 32.29 -13.55 -9.82
CA VAL A 286 32.53 -12.37 -10.67
C VAL A 286 33.68 -11.55 -10.11
N GLY A 287 33.71 -11.27 -8.81
CA GLY A 287 34.79 -10.49 -8.18
C GLY A 287 36.18 -11.09 -8.44
N LEU A 288 36.35 -12.40 -8.17
CA LEU A 288 37.63 -13.09 -8.36
C LEU A 288 38.02 -13.19 -9.84
N PHE A 289 37.06 -13.55 -10.70
CA PHE A 289 37.30 -13.66 -12.14
C PHE A 289 37.70 -12.31 -12.73
N THR A 290 36.99 -11.23 -12.36
CA THR A 290 37.30 -9.88 -12.84
C THR A 290 38.69 -9.44 -12.41
N ILE A 291 39.10 -9.70 -11.16
CA ILE A 291 40.46 -9.38 -10.71
C ILE A 291 41.49 -10.17 -11.51
N MET A 292 41.35 -11.49 -11.59
CA MET A 292 42.29 -12.37 -12.28
C MET A 292 42.45 -12.01 -13.76
N ALA A 293 41.33 -11.93 -14.50
CA ALA A 293 41.34 -11.68 -15.94
C ALA A 293 41.92 -10.29 -16.27
N ASN A 294 41.52 -9.24 -15.53
CA ASN A 294 41.99 -7.89 -15.79
C ASN A 294 43.44 -7.66 -15.33
N SER A 295 43.90 -8.33 -14.27
CA SER A 295 45.31 -8.28 -13.89
C SER A 295 46.22 -8.88 -14.97
N LEU A 296 45.82 -10.00 -15.58
CA LEU A 296 46.57 -10.61 -16.69
C LEU A 296 46.68 -9.66 -17.89
N VAL A 297 45.57 -9.04 -18.30
CA VAL A 297 45.56 -8.09 -19.42
C VAL A 297 46.38 -6.84 -19.08
N PHE A 298 46.22 -6.29 -17.88
CA PHE A 298 46.97 -5.12 -17.42
C PHE A 298 48.49 -5.38 -17.44
N VAL A 299 48.95 -6.49 -16.86
CA VAL A 299 50.37 -6.88 -16.86
C VAL A 299 50.88 -7.14 -18.28
N SER A 300 50.10 -7.83 -19.12
CA SER A 300 50.45 -8.06 -20.52
C SER A 300 50.62 -6.74 -21.28
N ARG A 301 49.76 -5.76 -21.04
CA ARG A 301 49.83 -4.44 -21.69
C ARG A 301 50.98 -3.59 -21.16
N LEU A 302 51.31 -3.66 -19.87
CA LEU A 302 52.49 -3.00 -19.32
C LEU A 302 53.80 -3.56 -19.86
N ARG A 303 53.85 -4.84 -20.22
CA ARG A 303 55.02 -5.48 -20.83
C ARG A 303 55.13 -5.28 -22.34
N SER A 304 54.04 -4.90 -23.02
CA SER A 304 54.08 -4.64 -24.45
C SER A 304 54.84 -3.35 -24.77
N ARG A 305 55.63 -3.37 -25.84
CA ARG A 305 56.39 -2.19 -26.29
C ARG A 305 55.54 -1.19 -27.08
N ASP A 306 54.30 -1.54 -27.44
CA ASP A 306 53.40 -0.70 -28.23
C ASP A 306 52.63 0.33 -27.39
N LYS A 307 53.08 1.59 -27.43
CA LYS A 307 52.47 2.72 -26.70
C LYS A 307 51.46 3.51 -27.55
N ASN A 308 50.58 2.82 -28.25
CA ASN A 308 49.53 3.45 -29.07
C ASN A 308 48.34 3.93 -28.21
N LYS A 309 47.54 4.88 -28.72
CA LYS A 309 46.32 5.38 -28.03
C LYS A 309 45.35 4.27 -27.62
N THR A 310 45.24 3.21 -28.43
CA THR A 310 44.44 2.02 -28.12
C THR A 310 44.96 1.28 -26.88
N SER A 311 46.28 1.28 -26.64
CA SER A 311 46.89 0.67 -25.45
C SER A 311 46.46 1.39 -24.17
N ALA A 312 46.45 2.73 -24.18
CA ALA A 312 45.98 3.53 -23.05
C ALA A 312 44.48 3.32 -22.75
N PHE A 313 43.64 3.16 -23.78
CA PHE A 313 42.22 2.83 -23.62
C PHE A 313 42.01 1.50 -22.90
N ILE A 314 42.72 0.45 -23.33
CA ILE A 314 42.63 -0.89 -22.73
C ILE A 314 43.10 -0.87 -21.27
N ILE A 315 44.19 -0.15 -20.98
CA ILE A 315 44.69 0.00 -19.60
C ILE A 315 43.64 0.65 -18.70
N ASN A 316 43.03 1.75 -19.15
CA ASN A 316 41.99 2.43 -18.37
C ASN A 316 40.75 1.57 -18.14
N LEU A 317 40.36 0.75 -19.12
CA LEU A 317 39.28 -0.22 -18.98
C LEU A 317 39.63 -1.27 -17.91
N CYS A 318 40.83 -1.87 -17.98
CA CYS A 318 41.29 -2.84 -17.00
C CYS A 318 41.34 -2.25 -15.58
N VAL A 319 41.84 -1.02 -15.41
CA VAL A 319 41.87 -0.35 -14.10
C VAL A 319 40.46 -0.18 -13.54
N SER A 320 39.50 0.22 -14.37
CA SER A 320 38.11 0.38 -13.94
C SER A 320 37.46 -0.95 -13.52
N ASP A 321 37.74 -2.02 -14.26
CA ASP A 321 37.21 -3.36 -13.95
C ASP A 321 37.92 -3.98 -12.74
N LEU A 322 39.22 -3.70 -12.52
CA LEU A 322 39.91 -4.08 -11.28
C LEU A 322 39.29 -3.39 -10.07
N ILE A 323 38.97 -2.10 -10.16
CA ILE A 323 38.23 -1.38 -9.11
C ILE A 323 36.87 -2.07 -8.87
N MET A 324 36.20 -2.51 -9.94
CA MET A 324 34.97 -3.30 -9.81
C MET A 324 35.15 -4.60 -9.04
N GLY A 325 36.13 -5.41 -9.43
CA GLY A 325 36.44 -6.65 -8.74
C GLY A 325 36.71 -6.44 -7.24
N ILE A 326 37.51 -5.42 -6.91
CA ILE A 326 37.84 -5.08 -5.51
C ILE A 326 36.59 -4.73 -4.71
N TYR A 327 35.72 -3.84 -5.20
CA TYR A 327 34.55 -3.46 -4.41
C TYR A 327 33.54 -4.61 -4.28
N LEU A 328 33.42 -5.50 -5.28
CA LEU A 328 32.56 -6.68 -5.19
C LEU A 328 33.05 -7.66 -4.13
N ILE A 329 34.37 -7.89 -4.04
CA ILE A 329 34.96 -8.71 -2.98
C ILE A 329 34.73 -8.08 -1.60
N MET A 330 34.85 -6.76 -1.47
CA MET A 330 34.52 -6.09 -0.21
C MET A 330 33.06 -6.32 0.20
N ILE A 331 32.10 -6.16 -0.70
CA ILE A 331 30.67 -6.45 -0.41
C ILE A 331 30.50 -7.92 0.01
N ALA A 332 31.17 -8.86 -0.65
CA ALA A 332 31.10 -10.27 -0.34
C ALA A 332 31.67 -10.62 1.06
N ILE A 333 32.76 -9.95 1.46
CA ILE A 333 33.32 -10.06 2.82
C ILE A 333 32.31 -9.53 3.85
N TYR A 334 31.70 -8.37 3.60
CA TYR A 334 30.71 -7.80 4.51
C TYR A 334 29.40 -8.59 4.57
N ASP A 335 28.95 -9.19 3.46
CA ASP A 335 27.83 -10.15 3.49
C ASP A 335 28.13 -11.33 4.41
N THR A 336 29.35 -11.87 4.34
CA THR A 336 29.79 -12.96 5.21
C THR A 336 29.83 -12.51 6.68
N ARG A 337 30.31 -11.28 6.95
CA ARG A 337 30.39 -10.72 8.31
C ARG A 337 29.01 -10.50 8.95
N PHE A 338 28.02 -10.06 8.17
CA PHE A 338 26.69 -9.70 8.68
C PHE A 338 25.65 -10.81 8.58
N ARG A 339 26.05 -12.02 8.16
CA ARG A 339 25.15 -13.13 7.94
C ARG A 339 24.31 -13.46 9.18
N GLY A 340 23.01 -13.57 9.00
CA GLY A 340 22.02 -13.86 10.05
C GLY A 340 21.70 -12.69 10.99
N VAL A 341 22.51 -11.62 11.00
CA VAL A 341 22.42 -10.52 11.98
C VAL A 341 22.44 -9.13 11.33
N TYR A 342 22.24 -9.02 10.01
CA TYR A 342 22.39 -7.77 9.28
C TYR A 342 21.54 -6.61 9.84
N ASN A 343 20.28 -6.84 10.23
CA ASN A 343 19.43 -5.79 10.78
C ASN A 343 19.99 -5.12 12.05
N LYS A 344 20.80 -5.83 12.85
CA LYS A 344 21.43 -5.22 14.05
C LYS A 344 22.53 -4.22 13.67
N HIS A 345 23.14 -4.38 12.51
CA HIS A 345 24.28 -3.59 12.05
C HIS A 345 23.95 -2.73 10.83
N SER A 346 22.73 -2.78 10.30
CA SER A 346 22.39 -2.16 9.01
C SER A 346 22.52 -0.64 9.03
N LEU A 347 22.14 0.00 10.14
CA LEU A 347 22.24 1.45 10.32
C LEU A 347 23.71 1.90 10.38
N ASP A 348 24.51 1.23 11.22
CA ASP A 348 25.93 1.54 11.37
C ASP A 348 26.69 1.25 10.07
N TRP A 349 26.40 0.13 9.42
CA TRP A 349 26.95 -0.24 8.11
C TRP A 349 26.71 0.84 7.07
N LYS A 350 25.46 1.29 6.88
CA LYS A 350 25.13 2.32 5.87
C LYS A 350 25.76 3.68 6.16
N ARG A 351 26.05 3.99 7.43
CA ARG A 351 26.72 5.22 7.86
C ARG A 351 28.24 5.10 7.89
N SER A 352 28.77 3.88 7.83
CA SER A 352 30.20 3.59 7.94
C SER A 352 31.02 4.18 6.80
N ARG A 353 32.31 4.44 7.05
CA ARG A 353 33.25 4.92 6.03
C ARG A 353 33.50 3.84 4.97
N GLU A 354 33.37 2.58 5.35
CA GLU A 354 33.57 1.42 4.51
C GLU A 354 32.47 1.29 3.45
N CYS A 355 31.20 1.46 3.84
CA CYS A 355 30.10 1.53 2.88
C CYS A 355 30.23 2.73 1.94
N GLN A 356 30.65 3.90 2.45
CA GLN A 356 30.90 5.09 1.65
C GLN A 356 32.06 4.91 0.65
N LEU A 357 33.13 4.21 1.06
CA LEU A 357 34.26 3.87 0.20
C LEU A 357 33.83 2.91 -0.91
N ILE A 358 33.11 1.83 -0.58
CA ILE A 358 32.54 0.89 -1.56
C ILE A 358 31.67 1.63 -2.56
N GLY A 359 30.77 2.50 -2.06
CA GLY A 359 29.93 3.36 -2.89
C GLY A 359 30.74 4.23 -3.84
N SER A 360 31.74 4.95 -3.32
CA SER A 360 32.63 5.81 -4.11
C SER A 360 33.36 5.02 -5.21
N LEU A 361 33.97 3.88 -4.88
CA LEU A 361 34.67 3.02 -5.84
C LEU A 361 33.73 2.51 -6.95
N SER A 362 32.50 2.14 -6.59
CA SER A 362 31.50 1.69 -7.57
C SER A 362 31.10 2.79 -8.56
N VAL A 363 30.89 4.01 -8.08
CA VAL A 363 30.60 5.18 -8.92
C VAL A 363 31.80 5.52 -9.81
N THR A 364 33.02 5.53 -9.27
CA THR A 364 34.23 5.79 -10.06
C THR A 364 34.40 4.77 -11.18
N SER A 365 34.25 3.48 -10.90
CA SER A 365 34.32 2.42 -11.92
C SER A 365 33.25 2.60 -13.01
N ALA A 366 32.02 2.95 -12.63
CA ALA A 366 30.95 3.21 -13.58
C ALA A 366 31.23 4.44 -14.47
N LEU A 367 31.70 5.55 -13.88
CA LEU A 367 32.01 6.79 -14.60
C LEU A 367 33.14 6.61 -15.60
N VAL A 368 34.21 5.89 -15.25
CA VAL A 368 35.31 5.60 -16.17
C VAL A 368 34.80 4.78 -17.35
N ARG A 369 33.98 3.75 -17.11
CA ARG A 369 33.39 2.93 -18.18
C ARG A 369 32.47 3.75 -19.09
N PHE A 370 31.66 4.64 -18.52
CA PHE A 370 30.79 5.52 -19.29
C PHE A 370 31.59 6.49 -20.19
N SER A 371 32.64 7.12 -19.64
CA SER A 371 33.51 8.03 -20.39
C SER A 371 34.25 7.34 -21.54
N LEU A 372 34.74 6.11 -21.30
CA LEU A 372 35.37 5.28 -22.32
C LEU A 372 34.38 4.90 -23.42
N ALA A 373 33.17 4.47 -23.06
CA ALA A 373 32.11 4.14 -24.02
C ALA A 373 31.72 5.36 -24.87
N PHE A 374 31.57 6.53 -24.26
CA PHE A 374 31.28 7.78 -24.98
C PHE A 374 32.39 8.17 -25.96
N SER A 375 33.66 8.02 -25.54
CA SER A 375 34.82 8.30 -26.39
C SER A 375 34.87 7.36 -27.61
N LEU A 376 34.53 6.08 -27.42
CA LEU A 376 34.43 5.09 -28.50
C LEU A 376 33.30 5.43 -29.48
N LEU A 377 32.12 5.79 -28.97
CA LEU A 377 30.98 6.20 -29.79
C LEU A 377 31.30 7.43 -30.65
N LYS A 378 32.01 8.41 -30.10
CA LYS A 378 32.47 9.60 -30.85
C LYS A 378 33.47 9.23 -31.94
N ALA A 379 34.38 8.30 -31.67
CA ALA A 379 35.32 7.79 -32.66
C ALA A 379 34.61 7.04 -33.80
N LEU A 380 33.63 6.18 -33.48
CA LEU A 380 32.82 5.47 -34.46
C LEU A 380 31.99 6.43 -35.34
N LYS A 381 31.39 7.47 -34.75
CA LYS A 381 30.63 8.48 -35.51
C LYS A 381 31.51 9.26 -36.50
N ASN A 382 32.75 9.55 -36.12
CA ASN A 382 33.71 10.19 -37.01
C ASN A 382 34.18 9.26 -38.15
N LEU A 383 34.21 7.94 -37.92
CA LEU A 383 34.52 6.93 -38.94
C LEU A 383 33.38 6.76 -39.95
N SER A 384 32.12 6.83 -39.53
CA SER A 384 30.96 6.80 -40.43
C SER A 384 30.86 8.00 -41.39
N CYS A 385 31.48 9.15 -41.07
CA CYS A 385 31.61 10.29 -42.00
C CYS A 385 32.88 10.22 -42.89
N GLY A 386 33.80 9.29 -42.64
CA GLY A 386 35.09 9.18 -43.33
C GLY A 386 35.08 8.28 -44.58
N PHE A 387 34.00 7.56 -44.84
CA PHE A 387 33.84 6.66 -45.98
C PHE A 387 32.87 7.25 -47.02
N ILE A 388 33.25 8.35 -47.66
CA ILE A 388 32.77 8.68 -49.01
C ILE A 388 34.00 8.61 -49.92
N PRO A 389 34.14 7.61 -50.80
CA PRO A 389 35.28 7.52 -51.70
C PRO A 389 35.23 8.72 -52.66
N GLN A 390 36.27 9.57 -52.62
CA GLN A 390 36.51 10.58 -53.65
C GLN A 390 36.96 9.87 -54.94
N TYR A 391 36.00 9.40 -55.74
CA TYR A 391 36.26 9.20 -57.17
C TYR A 391 36.09 10.55 -57.88
N GLY A 392 37.10 10.87 -58.69
CA GLY A 392 37.42 12.20 -59.17
C GLY A 392 36.26 12.96 -59.83
N LEU A 393 36.02 14.16 -59.32
CA LEU A 393 35.47 15.27 -60.10
C LEU A 393 36.19 16.55 -59.66
N SER A 394 37.03 17.03 -60.57
CA SER A 394 37.69 18.33 -60.51
C SER A 394 36.62 19.43 -60.44
N LEU A 395 36.43 20.04 -59.27
CA LEU A 395 35.77 21.33 -59.15
C LEU A 395 36.41 22.12 -57.99
N ARG A 396 37.12 23.19 -58.39
CA ARG A 396 37.74 24.18 -57.53
C ARG A 396 36.67 24.96 -56.75
N LYS A 397 36.96 25.19 -55.46
CA LYS A 397 36.41 26.23 -54.56
C LYS A 397 34.91 26.19 -54.26
N ASN A 398 34.54 25.51 -53.15
CA ASN A 398 34.00 26.19 -51.97
C ASN A 398 33.99 25.25 -50.76
N LYS A 399 34.73 25.61 -49.71
CA LYS A 399 34.80 24.93 -48.42
C LYS A 399 33.73 25.51 -47.51
N ARG A 400 32.60 24.81 -47.37
CA ARG A 400 31.63 24.76 -46.25
C ARG A 400 30.30 24.34 -46.86
N GLU A 401 29.57 23.45 -46.18
CA GLU A 401 28.28 22.86 -46.60
C GLU A 401 28.40 21.61 -47.48
N SER A 402 28.71 20.48 -46.87
CA SER A 402 28.13 19.16 -47.20
C SER A 402 28.68 18.08 -46.28
N CYS A 403 28.09 17.95 -45.09
CA CYS A 403 27.98 16.69 -44.33
C CYS A 403 26.98 16.90 -43.18
N CYS A 404 25.80 17.40 -43.53
CA CYS A 404 24.56 17.16 -42.79
C CYS A 404 23.74 16.20 -43.65
N CYS A 405 23.80 14.90 -43.37
CA CYS A 405 22.72 13.93 -43.59
C CYS A 405 23.21 12.52 -43.25
N PHE A 406 22.28 11.71 -42.73
CA PHE A 406 22.36 10.27 -42.41
C PHE A 406 22.82 9.87 -41.00
N ILE A 407 21.88 9.94 -40.04
CA ILE A 407 21.12 8.80 -39.47
C ILE A 407 20.64 9.17 -38.05
N LEU A 408 19.35 9.48 -37.95
CA LEU A 408 18.48 9.31 -36.78
C LEU A 408 17.15 8.80 -37.34
N ASN A 409 16.91 7.51 -37.18
CA ASN A 409 15.61 6.88 -37.01
C ASN A 409 15.81 5.69 -36.08
#